data_AF-A0A6B3FX52-F1
#
_entry.id   AF-A0A6B3FX52-F1
#
_cell.length_a   1.000
_cell.length_b   1.000
_cell.length_c   1.000
_cell.angle_alpha   90.00
_cell.angle_beta   90.00
_cell.angle_gamma   90.00
#
_symmetry.space_group_name_H-M   'P 1'
#
loop_
_entity.id
_entity.type
_entity.pdbx_description
1 polymer ?
#
loop_
_entity_poly.entity_id
_entity_poly.type
_entity_poly.pdbx_seq_one_letter_code
_entity_poly.pdbx_strand_id
1 'polypeptide(L)'
;KMVHNGIEYAMMQAYAEGWELLEKVDSVTDVREVFRSWQEGTVIRSWLLDLAVNALDDDEHLDKLRGFAADSGEGRWTVEAAIDNAVPLPAITASLFARFASRQDDSPQMKMIAALRN
;
A
#
# COMPACT_ATOMS: atom_id res chain seq x y z
N LYS A 1 -0.66 -5.37 -20.09
CA LYS A 1 0.24 -5.30 -18.91
C LYS A 1 -0.12 -4.14 -17.98
N MET A 2 -0.45 -2.95 -18.49
CA MET A 2 -0.91 -1.80 -17.69
C MET A 2 -1.91 -2.14 -16.55
N VAL A 3 -3.11 -2.65 -16.87
CA VAL A 3 -4.16 -2.98 -15.87
C VAL A 3 -3.67 -3.95 -14.78
N HIS A 4 -2.82 -4.91 -15.16
CA HIS A 4 -2.23 -5.86 -14.22
C HIS A 4 -1.40 -5.15 -13.15
N ASN A 5 -0.53 -4.21 -13.54
CA ASN A 5 0.26 -3.42 -12.60
C ASN A 5 -0.63 -2.53 -11.71
N GLY A 6 -1.74 -2.00 -12.24
CA GLY A 6 -2.73 -1.29 -11.45
C GLY A 6 -3.36 -2.17 -10.35
N ILE A 7 -3.71 -3.42 -10.69
CA ILE A 7 -4.22 -4.40 -9.71
C ILE A 7 -3.16 -4.70 -8.65
N GLU A 8 -1.90 -4.91 -9.06
CA GLU A 8 -0.79 -5.15 -8.12
C GLU A 8 -0.61 -3.98 -7.14
N TYR A 9 -0.76 -2.73 -7.59
CA TYR A 9 -0.68 -1.56 -6.72
C TYR A 9 -1.76 -1.58 -5.63
N ALA A 10 -3.00 -1.87 -6.01
CA ALA A 10 -4.10 -1.98 -5.05
C ALA A 10 -3.88 -3.14 -4.06
N MET A 11 -3.39 -4.30 -4.52
CA MET A 11 -3.10 -5.43 -3.63
C MET A 11 -1.98 -5.12 -2.63
N MET A 12 -0.87 -4.54 -3.10
CA MET A 12 0.22 -4.11 -2.22
C MET A 12 -0.26 -3.10 -1.17
N GLN A 13 -1.08 -2.13 -1.60
CA GLN A 13 -1.63 -1.12 -0.70
C GLN A 13 -2.54 -1.74 0.37
N ALA A 14 -3.41 -2.68 -0.01
CA ALA A 14 -4.29 -3.35 0.94
C ALA A 14 -3.51 -4.13 2.01
N TYR A 15 -2.42 -4.80 1.64
CA TYR A 15 -1.53 -5.44 2.62
C TYR A 15 -0.83 -4.44 3.53
N ALA A 16 -0.32 -3.34 2.98
CA ALA A 16 0.38 -2.31 3.74
C ALA A 16 -0.54 -1.64 4.77
N GLU A 17 -1.78 -1.30 4.39
CA GLU A 17 -2.78 -0.72 5.30
C GLU A 17 -3.14 -1.68 6.42
N GLY A 18 -3.31 -2.97 6.11
CA GLY A 18 -3.56 -4.01 7.10
C GLY A 18 -2.37 -4.23 8.04
N TRP A 19 -1.14 -4.21 7.51
CA TRP A 19 0.08 -4.33 8.31
C TRP A 19 0.22 -3.18 9.31
N GLU A 20 0.10 -1.93 8.87
CA GLU A 20 0.20 -0.77 9.76
C GLU A 20 -0.87 -0.81 10.85
N LEU A 21 -2.11 -1.20 10.52
CA LEU A 21 -3.16 -1.37 11.52
C LEU A 21 -2.79 -2.42 12.57
N LEU A 22 -2.24 -3.57 12.15
CA LEU A 22 -1.82 -4.64 13.05
C LEU A 22 -0.66 -4.22 13.95
N GLU A 23 0.30 -3.45 13.44
CA GLU A 23 1.39 -2.88 14.25
C GLU A 23 0.91 -1.87 15.31
N LYS A 24 -0.25 -1.24 15.09
CA LYS A 24 -0.80 -0.22 16.01
C LYS A 24 -1.71 -0.79 17.09
N VAL A 25 -2.24 -2.00 16.94
CA VAL A 25 -3.21 -2.56 17.89
C VAL A 25 -2.52 -3.39 18.97
N ASP A 26 -2.72 -3.01 20.23
CA ASP A 26 -2.07 -3.67 21.38
C ASP A 26 -2.42 -5.16 21.54
N SER A 27 -3.52 -5.61 20.95
CA SER A 27 -3.96 -7.01 21.02
C SER A 27 -3.15 -7.96 20.15
N VAL A 28 -2.36 -7.44 19.20
CA VAL A 28 -1.52 -8.25 18.30
C VAL A 28 -0.08 -8.06 18.71
N THR A 29 0.56 -9.14 19.17
CA THR A 29 1.92 -9.10 19.72
C THR A 29 2.99 -9.63 18.77
N ASP A 30 2.60 -10.25 17.66
CA ASP A 30 3.50 -10.77 16.63
C ASP A 30 2.79 -10.66 15.26
N VAL A 31 2.98 -9.51 14.59
CA VAL A 31 2.36 -9.24 13.28
C VAL A 31 2.95 -10.13 12.19
N ARG A 32 4.24 -10.46 12.29
CA ARG A 32 4.92 -11.36 11.36
C ARG A 32 4.28 -12.75 11.36
N GLU A 33 3.96 -13.31 12.52
CA GLU A 33 3.29 -14.60 12.61
C GLU A 33 1.84 -14.55 12.12
N VAL A 34 1.15 -13.43 12.32
CA VAL A 34 -0.18 -13.21 11.70
C VAL A 34 -0.09 -13.30 10.17
N PHE A 35 0.88 -12.62 9.55
CA PHE A 35 1.08 -12.69 8.10
C PHE A 35 1.46 -14.10 7.62
N ARG A 36 2.33 -14.83 8.35
CA ARG A 36 2.67 -16.23 8.07
C ARG A 36 1.45 -17.13 8.09
N SER A 37 0.58 -16.95 9.10
CA SER A 37 -0.65 -17.76 9.22
C SER A 37 -1.56 -17.63 8.00
N TRP A 38 -1.50 -16.51 7.27
CA TRP A 38 -2.30 -16.30 6.08
C TRP A 38 -1.82 -17.07 4.85
N GLN A 39 -0.59 -17.61 4.86
CA GLN A 39 -0.06 -18.40 3.74
C GLN A 39 -0.80 -19.75 3.59
N GLU A 40 -1.48 -20.22 4.63
CA GLU A 40 -2.20 -21.50 4.63
C GLU A 40 -3.69 -21.31 4.91
N GLY A 41 -4.53 -22.03 4.16
CA GLY A 41 -5.98 -22.09 4.43
C GLY A 41 -6.79 -20.80 4.20
N THR A 42 -6.16 -19.67 3.87
CA THR A 42 -6.86 -18.39 3.63
C THR A 42 -7.15 -18.11 2.15
N VAL A 43 -8.07 -17.17 1.92
CA VAL A 43 -8.48 -16.67 0.59
C VAL A 43 -7.43 -15.73 -0.01
N ILE A 44 -6.70 -14.99 0.82
CA ILE A 44 -5.77 -13.94 0.35
C ILE A 44 -4.38 -14.48 -0.01
N ARG A 45 -4.15 -15.78 0.14
CA ARG A 45 -2.89 -16.43 -0.26
C ARG A 45 -2.50 -16.05 -1.68
N SER A 46 -1.30 -15.51 -1.82
CA SER A 46 -0.80 -14.98 -3.09
C SER A 46 0.71 -14.84 -3.04
N TRP A 47 1.33 -14.72 -4.22
CA TRP A 47 2.77 -14.47 -4.31
C TRP A 47 3.18 -13.15 -3.63
N LEU A 48 2.34 -12.12 -3.65
CA LEU A 48 2.59 -10.87 -2.93
C LEU A 48 2.60 -11.06 -1.41
N LEU A 49 1.76 -11.95 -0.88
CA LEU A 49 1.79 -12.31 0.54
C LEU A 49 3.10 -13.00 0.90
N ASP A 50 3.59 -13.91 0.05
CA ASP A 50 4.87 -14.57 0.27
C ASP A 50 6.04 -13.57 0.28
N LEU A 51 6.00 -12.56 -0.58
CA LEU A 51 6.98 -11.47 -0.54
C LEU A 51 6.89 -10.63 0.73
N ALA A 52 5.68 -10.34 1.21
CA ALA A 52 5.47 -9.59 2.45
C ALA A 52 6.03 -10.37 3.65
N VAL A 53 5.73 -11.67 3.76
CA VAL A 53 6.29 -12.53 4.81
C VAL A 53 7.81 -12.56 4.77
N ASN A 54 8.40 -12.73 3.58
CA ASN A 54 9.86 -12.72 3.44
C ASN A 54 10.49 -11.39 3.90
N ALA A 55 9.82 -10.26 3.65
CA ALA A 55 10.30 -8.95 4.12
C ALA A 55 10.23 -8.83 5.65
N LEU A 56 9.12 -9.26 6.26
CA LEU A 56 8.94 -9.26 7.72
C LEU A 56 9.86 -10.26 8.43
N ASP A 57 10.30 -11.32 7.74
CA ASP A 57 11.28 -12.25 8.27
C ASP A 57 12.70 -11.69 8.32
N ASP A 58 13.07 -10.83 7.36
CA ASP A 58 14.37 -10.15 7.36
C ASP A 58 14.39 -8.96 8.33
N ASP A 59 13.26 -8.28 8.47
CA ASP A 59 13.11 -7.07 9.26
C ASP A 59 11.66 -6.89 9.74
N GLU A 60 11.38 -7.33 10.96
CA GLU A 60 10.02 -7.45 11.52
C GLU A 60 9.22 -6.15 11.45
N HIS A 61 9.87 -5.02 11.70
CA HIS A 61 9.23 -3.69 11.69
C HIS A 61 9.58 -2.87 10.45
N LEU A 62 10.30 -3.46 9.48
CA LEU A 62 10.73 -2.82 8.24
C LEU A 62 11.57 -1.54 8.45
N ASP A 63 12.27 -1.43 9.59
CA ASP A 63 13.06 -0.26 9.99
C ASP A 63 14.20 0.09 9.03
N LYS A 64 14.70 -0.90 8.27
CA LYS A 64 15.75 -0.71 7.26
C LYS A 64 15.23 -0.02 5.99
N LEU A 65 13.92 0.02 5.79
CA LEU A 65 13.29 0.59 4.59
C LEU A 65 12.88 2.05 4.82
N ARG A 66 13.06 2.88 3.80
CA ARG A 66 12.45 4.20 3.76
C ARG A 66 10.98 4.05 3.33
N GLY A 67 10.06 4.76 3.98
CA GLY A 67 8.65 4.91 3.58
C GLY A 67 8.47 5.70 2.28
N PHE A 68 9.08 5.23 1.19
CA PHE A 68 9.04 5.83 -0.14
C PHE A 68 8.73 4.74 -1.17
N ALA A 69 7.72 4.97 -1.99
CA ALA A 69 7.33 4.05 -3.05
C ALA A 69 7.38 4.73 -4.43
N ALA A 70 8.28 4.25 -5.29
CA ALA A 70 8.33 4.64 -6.69
C ALA A 70 7.09 4.15 -7.46
N ASP A 71 6.74 4.82 -8.55
CA ASP A 71 5.78 4.34 -9.53
C ASP A 71 6.49 4.24 -10.89
N SER A 72 6.32 3.13 -11.59
CA SER A 72 6.96 2.86 -12.88
C SER A 72 6.19 3.46 -14.07
N GLY A 73 5.07 4.14 -13.81
CA GLY A 73 4.20 4.76 -14.80
C GLY A 73 2.95 3.95 -15.14
N GLU A 74 2.98 2.62 -15.09
CA GLU A 74 1.82 1.80 -15.51
C GLU A 74 0.59 1.98 -14.62
N GLY A 75 0.79 2.29 -13.33
CA GLY A 75 -0.31 2.66 -12.43
C GLY A 75 -1.00 3.94 -12.86
N ARG A 76 -0.24 4.93 -13.38
CA ARG A 76 -0.79 6.19 -13.92
C ARG A 76 -1.60 5.92 -15.17
N TRP A 77 -1.02 5.20 -16.13
CA TRP A 77 -1.70 4.87 -17.37
C TRP A 77 -3.01 4.09 -17.11
N THR A 78 -3.03 3.22 -16.08
CA THR A 78 -4.26 2.53 -15.67
C THR A 78 -5.36 3.50 -15.24
N VAL A 79 -5.01 4.49 -14.41
CA VAL A 79 -5.97 5.50 -13.92
C VAL A 79 -6.39 6.46 -15.04
N GLU A 80 -5.46 6.88 -15.89
CA GLU A 80 -5.73 7.73 -17.06
C GLU A 80 -6.73 7.04 -18.02
N ALA A 81 -6.46 5.77 -18.38
CA ALA A 81 -7.37 5.01 -19.23
C ALA A 81 -8.75 4.82 -18.58
N ALA A 82 -8.82 4.70 -17.26
CA ALA A 82 -10.10 4.61 -16.57
C ALA A 82 -10.90 5.91 -16.62
N ILE A 83 -10.24 7.06 -16.51
CA ILE A 83 -10.86 8.38 -16.67
C ILE A 83 -11.39 8.54 -18.10
N ASP A 84 -10.57 8.23 -19.11
CA ASP A 84 -10.94 8.34 -20.53
C ASP A 84 -12.18 7.50 -20.89
N ASN A 85 -12.38 6.40 -20.17
CA ASN A 85 -13.49 5.47 -20.39
C ASN A 85 -14.61 5.60 -19.34
N ALA A 86 -14.54 6.60 -18.45
CA ALA A 86 -15.50 6.80 -17.35
C ALA A 86 -15.73 5.55 -16.47
N VAL A 87 -14.66 4.79 -16.21
CA VAL A 87 -14.68 3.58 -15.36
C VAL A 87 -14.16 3.91 -13.96
N PRO A 88 -14.91 3.62 -12.88
CA PRO A 88 -14.45 3.90 -11.52
C PRO A 88 -13.39 2.89 -11.06
N LEU A 89 -12.21 3.39 -10.67
CA LEU A 89 -11.11 2.59 -10.08
C LEU A 89 -10.68 3.10 -8.70
N PRO A 90 -11.56 3.10 -7.68
CA PRO A 90 -11.28 3.72 -6.39
C PRO A 90 -10.04 3.13 -5.68
N ALA A 91 -9.92 1.81 -5.61
CA ALA A 91 -8.80 1.15 -4.93
C ALA A 91 -7.44 1.37 -5.63
N ILE A 92 -7.40 1.26 -6.97
CA ILE A 92 -6.18 1.48 -7.75
C ILE A 92 -5.77 2.96 -7.73
N THR A 93 -6.75 3.87 -7.75
CA THR A 93 -6.48 5.31 -7.67
C THR A 93 -5.92 5.69 -6.30
N ALA A 94 -6.51 5.17 -5.22
CA ALA A 94 -6.03 5.40 -3.86
C ALA A 94 -4.60 4.87 -3.67
N SER A 95 -4.29 3.67 -4.15
CA SER A 95 -2.94 3.10 -4.04
C SER A 95 -1.90 3.89 -4.84
N LEU A 96 -2.27 4.45 -6.00
CA LEU A 96 -1.40 5.36 -6.74
C LEU A 96 -1.13 6.66 -5.95
N PHE A 97 -2.17 7.24 -5.35
CA PHE A 97 -2.04 8.49 -4.59
C PHE A 97 -1.25 8.31 -3.28
N ALA A 98 -1.35 7.15 -2.62
CA ALA A 98 -0.50 6.81 -1.48
C ALA A 98 0.99 6.88 -1.85
N ARG A 99 1.37 6.39 -3.05
CA ARG A 99 2.73 6.51 -3.56
C ARG A 99 3.13 7.97 -3.80
N PHE A 100 2.24 8.81 -4.30
CA PHE A 100 2.52 10.24 -4.47
C PHE A 100 2.72 10.95 -3.13
N ALA A 101 1.92 10.60 -2.13
CA ALA A 101 2.05 11.13 -0.77
C ALA A 101 3.41 10.73 -0.15
N SER A 102 3.85 9.48 -0.36
CA SER A 102 5.15 8.99 0.16
C SER A 102 6.40 9.74 -0.33
N ARG A 103 6.26 10.59 -1.36
CA ARG A 103 7.35 11.41 -1.91
C ARG A 103 7.46 12.77 -1.25
N GLN A 104 6.48 13.13 -0.43
CA GLN A 104 6.43 14.41 0.22
C GLN A 104 6.90 14.24 1.65
N ASP A 105 8.11 14.73 1.95
CA ASP A 105 8.59 14.76 3.33
C ASP A 105 7.72 15.69 4.21
N ASP A 106 7.15 16.74 3.61
CA ASP A 106 6.27 17.70 4.28
C ASP A 106 5.18 18.19 3.29
N SER A 107 3.94 17.76 3.51
CA SER A 107 2.84 17.93 2.54
C SER A 107 2.32 19.38 2.49
N PRO A 108 2.40 20.07 1.33
CA PRO A 108 1.80 21.40 1.17
C PRO A 108 0.27 21.40 1.37
N GLN A 109 -0.41 20.33 0.98
CA GLN A 109 -1.86 20.18 1.19
C GLN A 109 -2.18 20.16 2.69
N MET A 110 -1.39 19.42 3.47
CA MET A 110 -1.58 19.35 4.93
C MET A 110 -1.26 20.68 5.61
N LYS A 111 -0.28 21.44 5.12
CA LYS A 111 -0.02 22.81 5.60
C LYS A 111 -1.21 23.74 5.40
N MET A 112 -1.83 23.70 4.21
CA MET A 112 -3.04 24.51 3.94
C MET A 112 -4.18 24.09 4.86
N ILE A 113 -4.40 22.79 5.05
CA ILE A 113 -5.42 22.28 5.99
C ILE A 113 -5.16 22.76 7.41
N ALA A 114 -3.91 22.70 7.88
CA ALA A 114 -3.53 23.20 9.21
C ALA A 114 -3.76 24.70 9.34
N ALA A 115 -3.44 25.49 8.31
CA ALA A 115 -3.68 26.93 8.30
C ALA A 115 -5.18 27.28 8.36
N LEU A 116 -6.04 26.53 7.67
CA LEU A 116 -7.50 26.73 7.67
C LEU A 116 -8.19 26.29 8.97
N ARG A 117 -7.49 25.59 9.86
CA ARG A 117 -8.01 25.14 11.17
C ARG A 117 -7.65 26.08 12.32
N ASN A 118 -6.86 27.11 12.06
CA ASN A 118 -6.53 28.19 13.00
C ASN A 118 -7.44 29.40 12.76
#